data_AF-A0A7V3UYJ4-F1
#
_entry.id   AF-A0A7V3UYJ4-F1
#
_cell.length_a   1.000
_cell.length_b   1.000
_cell.length_c   1.000
_cell.angle_alpha   90.00
_cell.angle_beta   90.00
_cell.angle_gamma   90.00
#
_symmetry.space_group_name_H-M   'P 1'
#
loop_
_entity.id
_entity.type
_entity.pdbx_description
1 polymer ?
#
loop_
_entity_poly.entity_id
_entity_poly.type
_entity_poly.pdbx_seq_one_letter_code
_entity_poly.pdbx_strand_id
1 'polypeptide(L)' 'LLRPLDKPHGEPAWANLEQRLLESINATGVGPMGLGGTVTALGVHVEYQPCHMASMPVAVAFDCHAARHATGVL' A
#
# COMPACT_ATOMS: atom_id res chain seq x y z
N LEU A 1 0.30 0.79 6.53
CA LEU A 1 0.23 -0.17 7.66
C LEU A 1 -1.01 0.06 8.52
N LEU A 2 -1.15 1.23 9.13
CA LEU A 2 -2.23 1.45 10.10
C LEU A 2 -3.56 1.93 9.48
N ARG A 3 -3.60 2.14 8.16
CA ARG A 3 -4.81 2.54 7.46
C ARG A 3 -5.69 1.31 7.16
N PRO A 4 -7.02 1.44 7.24
CA PRO A 4 -7.94 0.39 6.81
C PRO A 4 -7.81 0.09 5.30
N LEU A 5 -7.82 -1.18 4.93
CA LEU A 5 -7.67 -1.64 3.54
C LEU A 5 -8.81 -1.17 2.62
N ASP A 6 -10.00 -0.95 3.20
CA ASP A 6 -11.21 -0.52 2.50
C ASP A 6 -11.29 0.99 2.25
N LYS A 7 -10.27 1.75 2.69
CA LYS A 7 -10.25 3.21 2.58
C LYS A 7 -9.11 3.70 1.69
N PRO A 8 -9.35 3.87 0.36
CA PRO A 8 -8.37 4.45 -0.54
C PRO A 8 -8.08 5.92 -0.17
N HIS A 9 -7.04 6.49 -0.79
CA HIS A 9 -6.70 7.89 -0.62
C HIS A 9 -7.87 8.82 -1.00
N GLY A 10 -8.04 9.93 -0.26
CA GLY A 10 -9.17 10.86 -0.47
C GLY A 10 -9.06 11.67 -1.76
N GLU A 11 -7.83 11.93 -2.22
CA GLU A 11 -7.57 12.65 -3.46
C GLU A 11 -7.48 11.68 -4.67
N PRO A 12 -8.20 11.96 -5.79
CA PRO A 12 -8.33 11.03 -6.92
C PRO A 12 -7.02 10.62 -7.59
N ALA A 13 -6.04 11.52 -7.67
CA ALA A 13 -4.76 11.23 -8.33
C ALA A 13 -3.99 10.13 -7.60
N TRP A 14 -3.95 10.20 -6.27
CA TRP A 14 -3.26 9.23 -5.43
C TRP A 14 -4.04 7.92 -5.31
N ALA A 15 -5.37 7.97 -5.22
CA ALA A 15 -6.20 6.77 -5.25
C ALA A 15 -6.01 5.98 -6.57
N ASN A 16 -5.90 6.68 -7.71
CA ASN A 16 -5.59 6.03 -8.98
C ASN A 16 -4.20 5.41 -8.99
N LEU A 17 -3.21 6.08 -8.38
CA LEU A 17 -1.87 5.51 -8.23
C LEU A 17 -1.86 4.26 -7.35
N GLU A 18 -2.57 4.27 -6.21
CA GLU A 18 -2.76 3.10 -5.33
C GLU A 18 -3.30 1.90 -6.12
N GLN A 19 -4.36 2.12 -6.90
CA GLN A 19 -4.96 1.07 -7.74
C GLN A 19 -3.99 0.55 -8.80
N ARG A 20 -3.33 1.44 -9.55
CA ARG A 20 -2.36 1.05 -10.59
C ARG A 20 -1.18 0.26 -10.02
N LEU A 21 -0.71 0.64 -8.84
CA LEU A 21 0.35 -0.10 -8.14
C LEU A 21 -0.14 -1.47 -7.70
N LEU A 22 -1.34 -1.58 -7.12
CA LEU A 22 -1.92 -2.86 -6.72
C LEU A 22 -2.07 -3.82 -7.91
N GLU A 23 -2.60 -3.33 -9.03
CA GLU A 23 -2.74 -4.10 -10.27
C GLU A 23 -1.36 -4.57 -10.79
N SER A 24 -0.39 -3.66 -10.82
CA SER A 24 0.98 -3.96 -11.26
C SER A 24 1.66 -5.00 -10.37
N ILE A 25 1.50 -4.89 -9.05
CA ILE A 25 2.08 -5.83 -8.07
C ILE A 25 1.44 -7.21 -8.23
N ASN A 26 0.13 -7.30 -8.39
CA ASN A 26 -0.55 -8.57 -8.58
C ASN A 26 -0.25 -9.21 -9.95
N ALA A 27 0.03 -8.40 -10.97
CA ALA A 27 0.48 -8.88 -12.28
C ALA A 27 1.90 -9.50 -12.26
N THR A 28 2.70 -9.29 -11.20
CA THR A 28 4.04 -9.89 -11.10
C THR A 28 4.04 -11.41 -11.00
N GLY A 29 2.92 -12.02 -10.58
CA GLY A 29 2.81 -13.48 -10.45
C GLY A 29 3.53 -14.08 -9.24
N VAL A 30 4.08 -13.26 -8.33
CA VAL A 30 4.78 -13.72 -7.12
C VAL A 30 3.83 -14.50 -6.19
N GLY A 31 2.61 -14.00 -6.03
CA GLY A 31 1.56 -14.64 -5.25
C GLY A 31 1.83 -14.71 -3.73
N PRO A 32 0.95 -15.39 -2.99
CA PRO A 32 1.03 -15.44 -1.53
C PRO A 32 2.32 -16.14 -1.07
N MET A 33 3.07 -15.51 -0.18
CA MET A 33 4.34 -16.03 0.36
C MET A 33 5.40 -16.36 -0.71
N GLY A 34 5.26 -15.85 -1.94
CA GLY A 34 6.18 -16.15 -3.04
C GLY A 34 6.01 -17.53 -3.67
N LEU A 35 4.89 -18.20 -3.42
CA LEU A 35 4.60 -19.54 -3.96
C LEU A 35 3.97 -19.52 -5.37
N GLY A 36 3.93 -18.35 -6.00
CA GLY A 36 3.20 -18.13 -7.24
C GLY A 36 1.72 -17.84 -7.01
N GLY A 37 1.06 -17.26 -8.00
CA GLY A 37 -0.38 -16.99 -8.00
C GLY A 37 -0.75 -15.61 -8.52
N THR A 38 -2.01 -15.23 -8.36
CA THR A 38 -2.58 -13.98 -8.91
C THR A 38 -2.70 -12.84 -7.90
N VAL A 39 -2.53 -13.14 -6.60
CA VAL A 39 -2.71 -12.16 -5.52
C VAL A 39 -1.44 -12.12 -4.67
N THR A 40 -0.62 -11.12 -4.92
CA THR A 40 0.61 -10.82 -4.16
C THR A 40 0.33 -9.82 -3.04
N ALA A 41 -0.51 -8.81 -3.29
CA ALA A 41 -0.88 -7.77 -2.33
C ALA A 41 -2.40 -7.62 -2.25
N LEU A 42 -2.89 -7.33 -1.03
CA LEU A 42 -4.31 -7.10 -0.76
C LEU A 42 -4.71 -5.62 -0.93
N GLY A 43 -3.76 -4.71 -0.79
CA GLY A 43 -3.98 -3.27 -0.90
C GLY A 43 -2.65 -2.51 -0.92
N VAL A 44 -2.69 -1.31 -1.47
CA VAL A 44 -1.56 -0.37 -1.49
C VAL A 44 -2.07 0.97 -1.00
N HIS A 45 -1.33 1.59 -0.10
CA HIS A 45 -1.59 2.96 0.34
C HIS A 45 -0.40 3.85 0.02
N VAL A 46 -0.68 5.03 -0.52
CA VAL A 46 0.34 6.03 -0.85
C VAL A 46 0.11 7.26 0.01
N GLU A 47 1.19 7.74 0.62
CA GLU A 47 1.24 9.00 1.34
C GLU A 47 2.33 9.86 0.70
N TYR A 48 2.10 11.17 0.67
CA TYR A 48 3.07 12.13 0.16
C TYR A 48 3.23 13.27 1.15
N GLN A 49 4.43 13.85 1.18
CA GLN A 49 4.74 14.99 2.04
C GLN A 49 5.77 15.87 1.34
N PRO A 50 5.76 17.20 1.56
CA PRO A 50 6.78 18.08 1.03
C PRO A 50 8.19 17.64 1.47
N CYS A 51 9.13 17.76 0.55
CA CYS A 51 10.54 17.54 0.79
C CYS A 51 11.36 18.69 0.21
N HIS A 52 12.61 18.82 0.65
CA HIS A 52 13.53 19.83 0.13
C HIS A 52 13.81 19.58 -1.35
N MET A 53 13.81 20.60 -2.21
CA MET A 53 13.92 20.41 -3.68
C MET A 53 15.15 19.60 -4.13
N ALA A 54 16.23 19.63 -3.35
CA ALA A 54 17.45 18.86 -3.60
C ALA A 54 17.38 17.38 -3.16
N SER A 55 16.23 16.91 -2.64
CA SER A 55 16.08 15.57 -2.07
C SER A 55 14.66 15.04 -2.26
N MET A 56 14.54 13.76 -2.63
CA MET A 56 13.24 13.10 -2.76
C MET A 56 13.27 11.78 -1.98
N PRO A 57 12.94 11.80 -0.68
CA PRO A 57 12.91 10.59 0.13
C PRO A 57 11.71 9.73 -0.27
N VAL A 58 11.95 8.44 -0.48
CA VAL A 58 10.91 7.45 -0.78
C VAL A 58 11.09 6.28 0.18
N ALA A 59 9.99 5.86 0.79
CA ALA A 59 9.97 4.71 1.70
C ALA A 59 8.85 3.75 1.29
N VAL A 60 9.12 2.46 1.44
CA VAL A 60 8.14 1.38 1.25
C VAL A 60 8.08 0.58 2.53
N ALA A 61 6.88 0.33 3.02
CA ALA A 61 6.61 -0.49 4.20
C ALA A 61 5.56 -1.54 3.87
N PHE A 62 5.75 -2.76 4.36
CA PHE A 62 4.87 -3.90 4.07
C PHE A 62 4.16 -4.35 5.34
N ASP A 63 2.86 -4.61 5.24
CA ASP A 63 2.13 -5.34 6.29
C ASP A 63 2.18 -6.82 5.97
N CYS A 64 2.43 -7.63 6.99
CA CYS A 64 2.50 -9.07 6.79
C CYS A 64 1.11 -9.69 6.99
N HIS A 65 1.03 -11.02 6.84
CA HIS A 65 -0.20 -11.75 7.09
C HIS A 65 -0.73 -11.52 8.52
N ALA A 66 0.14 -11.30 9.50
CA ALA A 66 -0.24 -11.01 10.87
C ALA A 66 -0.60 -9.52 11.09
N ALA A 67 -1.32 -8.92 10.14
CA ALA A 67 -1.84 -7.56 10.17
C ALA A 67 -2.73 -7.36 11.42
N ARG A 68 -2.09 -6.91 12.50
CA ARG A 68 -2.67 -6.81 13.84
C ARG A 68 -2.66 -5.36 14.26
N HIS A 69 -3.84 -4.78 14.36
CA HIS A 69 -4.07 -3.41 14.79
C HIS A 69 -5.36 -3.31 15.61
N ALA A 70 -5.40 -2.37 16.55
CA ALA A 70 -6.57 -2.08 17.37
C ALA A 70 -6.67 -0.58 17.59
N THR A 71 -7.89 -0.07 17.67
CA THR A 71 -8.20 1.34 17.97
C THR A 71 -9.20 1.40 19.11
N GLY A 72 -9.03 2.35 20.03
CA GLY A 72 -9.95 2.58 21.14
C GLY A 72 -10.25 4.07 21.31
N VAL A 73 -11.43 4.39 21.84
CA VAL A 73 -11.82 5.73 22.29
C VAL A 73 -11.97 5.66 23.80
N LEU A 74 -11.37 6.61 24.51
CA LEU A 74 -11.46 6.75 25.96
C LEU A 74 -12.71 7.55 26.35
#